data_AF-A0A929VM43-F1
#
_entry.id   AF-A0A929VM43-F1
#
_cell.length_a   1.000
_cell.length_b   1.000
_cell.length_c   1.000
_cell.angle_alpha   90.00
_cell.angle_beta   90.00
_cell.angle_gamma   90.00
#
_symmetry.space_group_name_H-M   'P 1'
#
loop_
_entity.id
_entity.type
_entity.pdbx_description
1 polymer ?
#
loop_
_entity_poly.entity_id
_entity_poly.type
_entity_poly.pdbx_seq_one_letter_code
_entity_poly.pdbx_strand_id
1 'polypeptide(L)' 'MFDFNKITIDQLSKEDLLAILQALDYTYENNKIEQFKILRDSIVSDMCSIADISSQEELLKVLMN' A
#
# COMPACT_ATOMS: atom_id res chain seq x y z
N MET A 1 19.23 -0.93 -15.47
CA MET A 1 18.93 -0.87 -14.02
C MET A 1 17.42 -1.00 -13.93
N PHE A 2 16.91 -2.11 -13.39
CA PHE A 2 15.47 -2.27 -13.23
C PHE A 2 15.03 -1.28 -12.15
N ASP A 3 14.32 -0.22 -12.55
CA ASP A 3 13.68 0.70 -11.63
C ASP A 3 12.52 -0.05 -10.95
N PHE A 4 12.84 -0.79 -9.89
CA PHE A 4 11.87 -1.44 -9.00
C PHE A 4 10.89 -0.43 -8.37
N ASN A 5 11.11 0.87 -8.55
CA ASN A 5 10.24 1.97 -8.13
C ASN A 5 8.85 1.92 -8.78
N LYS A 6 8.69 1.22 -9.91
CA LYS A 6 7.37 0.78 -10.35
C LYS A 6 7.23 -0.69 -10.00
N ILE A 7 6.79 -0.97 -8.77
CA ILE A 7 6.06 -2.21 -8.52
C ILE A 7 4.90 -2.13 -9.53
N THR A 8 4.91 -2.95 -10.57
CA THR A 8 3.75 -3.15 -11.43
C THR A 8 2.69 -3.82 -10.56
N ILE A 9 2.00 -3.00 -9.76
CA ILE A 9 0.94 -3.44 -8.83
C ILE A 9 -0.26 -4.01 -9.61
N ASP A 10 -0.30 -3.84 -10.94
CA ASP A 10 -1.23 -4.46 -11.88
C ASP A 10 -1.34 -6.00 -11.78
N GLN A 11 -0.45 -6.67 -11.04
CA GLN A 11 -0.49 -8.13 -10.85
C GLN A 11 -0.62 -8.59 -9.38
N LEU A 12 -0.73 -7.67 -8.42
CA LEU A 12 -0.92 -8.05 -7.02
C LEU A 12 -2.39 -8.36 -6.76
N SER A 13 -2.66 -9.51 -6.14
CA SER A 13 -4.00 -9.81 -5.66
C SER A 13 -4.37 -8.84 -4.53
N LYS A 14 -5.68 -8.67 -4.30
CA LYS A 14 -6.19 -7.91 -3.15
C LYS A 14 -5.60 -8.39 -1.82
N GLU A 15 -5.47 -9.71 -1.67
CA GLU A 15 -4.94 -10.35 -0.46
C GLU A 15 -3.44 -10.05 -0.26
N ASP A 16 -2.64 -10.14 -1.33
CA ASP A 16 -1.21 -9.84 -1.27
C ASP A 16 -0.97 -8.36 -0.93
N LEU A 17 -1.73 -7.46 -1.56
CA LEU A 17 -1.64 -6.04 -1.28
C LEU A 17 -2.01 -5.74 0.18
N LEU A 18 -3.09 -6.34 0.69
CA LEU A 18 -3.48 -6.18 2.09
C LEU A 18 -2.41 -6.70 3.04
N ALA A 19 -1.80 -7.85 2.76
CA ALA A 19 -0.72 -8.42 3.54
C ALA A 19 0.51 -7.50 3.58
N ILE A 20 0.87 -6.89 2.44
CA ILE A 20 1.96 -5.91 2.36
C ILE A 20 1.64 -4.69 3.23
N LEU A 21 0.45 -4.10 3.07
CA LEU A 21 0.06 -2.92 3.87
C LEU A 21 0.08 -3.22 5.37
N GLN A 22 -0.45 -4.37 5.77
CA GLN A 22 -0.43 -4.83 7.17
C GLN A 22 0.99 -5.05 7.69
N ALA A 23 1.89 -5.63 6.89
CA ALA A 23 3.28 -5.84 7.28
C ALA A 23 4.03 -4.52 7.47
N LEU A 24 3.79 -3.54 6.59
CA LEU A 24 4.36 -2.20 6.72
C LEU A 24 3.85 -1.51 7.99
N ASP A 25 2.55 -1.59 8.26
CA ASP A 25 1.96 -1.03 9.48
C ASP A 25 2.47 -1.71 10.74
N TYR A 26 2.47 -3.04 10.77
CA TYR A 26 3.01 -3.81 11.89
C TYR A 26 4.47 -3.44 12.15
N THR A 27 5.28 -3.29 11.10
CA THR A 27 6.70 -2.94 11.24
C THR A 27 6.86 -1.53 11.81
N TYR A 28 6.08 -0.56 11.33
CA TYR A 28 6.07 0.79 11.88
C TYR A 28 5.60 0.82 13.33
N GLU A 29 4.52 0.11 13.67
CA GLU A 29 3.96 0.10 15.02
C GLU A 29 4.96 -0.44 16.05
N ASN A 30 5.71 -1.48 15.70
CA ASN A 30 6.65 -2.16 16.60
C ASN A 30 8.04 -1.51 16.64
N ASN A 31 8.50 -0.92 15.54
CA ASN A 31 9.87 -0.39 15.45
C ASN A 31 9.94 1.15 15.41
N LYS A 32 8.80 1.83 15.17
CA LYS A 32 8.68 3.29 15.01
C LYS A 32 9.57 3.87 13.90
N ILE A 33 9.84 3.05 12.88
CA ILE A 33 10.63 3.44 11.71
C ILE A 33 9.69 4.10 10.69
N GLU A 34 9.67 5.44 10.65
CA GLU A 34 8.73 6.26 9.85
C GLU A 34 8.77 5.92 8.35
N GLN A 35 9.90 5.43 7.84
CA GLN A 35 10.05 5.05 6.43
C GLN A 35 9.02 3.98 6.00
N PHE A 36 8.62 3.08 6.90
CA PHE A 36 7.61 2.07 6.58
C PHE A 36 6.21 2.66 6.45
N LYS A 37 5.88 3.64 7.30
CA LYS A 37 4.62 4.38 7.21
C LYS A 37 4.57 5.23 5.93
N ILE A 38 5.65 5.93 5.62
CA ILE A 38 5.77 6.71 4.36
C ILE A 38 5.60 5.79 3.14
N LEU A 39 6.22 4.61 3.15
CA LEU A 39 6.10 3.64 2.07
C LEU A 39 4.65 3.13 1.93
N ARG A 40 4.01 2.78 3.05
CA ARG A 40 2.59 2.38 3.07
C ARG A 40 1.72 3.46 2.45
N ASP A 41 1.85 4.70 2.92
CA ASP A 41 1.02 5.83 2.47
C ASP A 41 1.24 6.13 0.98
N SER A 42 2.47 5.97 0.49
CA SER A 42 2.80 6.12 -0.93
C SER A 42 2.12 5.04 -1.77
N ILE A 43 2.18 3.77 -1.35
CA ILE A 43 1.50 2.65 -2.04
C ILE A 43 -0.01 2.88 -2.09
N VAL A 44 -0.63 3.26 -0.96
CA VAL A 44 -2.07 3.53 -0.89
C VAL A 44 -2.45 4.71 -1.79
N SER A 45 -1.64 5.78 -1.83
CA SER A 45 -1.86 6.92 -2.71
C SER A 45 -1.77 6.58 -4.21
N ASP A 46 -0.78 5.79 -4.59
CA ASP A 46 -0.62 5.34 -5.98
C ASP A 46 -1.78 4.43 -6.40
N MET A 47 -2.27 3.59 -5.48
CA MET A 47 -3.45 2.76 -5.69
C MET A 47 -4.73 3.55 -5.81
N CYS A 48 -4.95 4.57 -4.98
CA CYS A 48 -6.06 5.49 -5.15
C CYS A 48 -6.05 6.12 -6.55
N SER A 49 -4.87 6.51 -7.04
CA SER A 49 -4.70 7.10 -8.37
C SER A 49 -4.98 6.10 -9.51
N ILE A 50 -4.57 4.84 -9.36
CA ILE A 50 -4.79 3.79 -10.36
C ILE A 50 -6.27 3.33 -10.39
N ALA A 51 -6.90 3.25 -9.22
CA ALA A 51 -8.28 2.78 -9.08
C ALA A 51 -9.34 3.90 -9.23
N ASP A 52 -8.93 5.14 -9.50
CA ASP A 52 -9.79 6.33 -9.51
C ASP A 52 -10.62 6.49 -8.22
N ILE A 53 -10.00 6.16 -7.08
CA ILE A 53 -10.60 6.26 -5.75
C ILE A 53 -10.09 7.54 -5.09
N SER A 54 -11.02 8.39 -4.66
CA SER A 54 -10.69 9.73 -4.14
C SER A 54 -10.17 9.75 -2.70
N SER A 55 -10.29 8.64 -1.96
CA SER A 55 -9.89 8.55 -0.56
C SER A 55 -9.16 7.26 -0.23
N GLN A 56 -8.08 7.38 0.54
CA GLN A 56 -7.35 6.23 1.08
C GLN A 56 -8.24 5.33 1.95
N GLU A 57 -9.16 5.92 2.72
CA GLU A 57 -10.10 5.15 3.55
C GLU A 57 -11.07 4.32 2.72
N GLU A 58 -11.47 4.83 1.55
CA GLU A 58 -12.37 4.13 0.63
C GLU A 58 -11.64 2.96 -0.03
N LEU A 59 -10.39 3.16 -0.44
CA LEU A 59 -9.55 2.08 -0.95
C LEU A 59 -9.36 0.98 0.11
N LEU A 60 -9.05 1.34 1.35
CA LEU A 60 -8.90 0.38 2.45
C LEU A 60 -10.19 -0.40 2.70
N LYS A 61 -11.37 0.24 2.60
CA LYS A 61 -12.67 -0.47 2.71
C LYS A 61 -12.84 -1.49 1.59
N VAL A 62 -12.47 -1.16 0.35
CA VAL A 62 -12.52 -2.11 -0.79
C VAL A 62 -11.55 -3.27 -0.58
N LEU A 63 -10.36 -3.00 -0.05
CA LEU A 63 -9.35 -4.04 0.23
C LEU A 63 -9.71 -4.93 1.43
N MET A 64 -10.57 -4.49 2.34
CA MET A 64 -10.97 -5.24 3.54
C MET A 64 -12.34 -5.93 3.43
N ASN A 65 -13.14 -5.62 2.41
CA ASN A 65 -14.43 -6.26 2.09
C ASN A 65 -14.28 -7.30 0.98
#